data_AF-A0A3N5F5N4-F1
#
_entry.id   AF-A0A3N5F5N4-F1
#
_cell.length_a   1.000
_cell.length_b   1.000
_cell.length_c   1.000
_cell.angle_alpha   90.00
_cell.angle_beta   90.00
_cell.angle_gamma   90.00
#
_symmetry.space_group_name_H-M   'P 1'
#
loop_
_entity.id
_entity.type
_entity.pdbx_description
1 polymer ?
#
loop_
_entity_poly.entity_id
_entity_poly.type
_entity_poly.pdbx_seq_one_letter_code
_entity_poly.pdbx_strand_id
1 'polypeptide(L)'
;HKNLTEEMFGMMLPNGMGKLPLSKMQMGGMGPIMLKKIIADHNVKSLEQLFADAADAGVRIHVCTMSMELMGIHKEELIDYPHLDINTGNPD
;
A
#
# COMPACT_ATOMS: atom_id res chain seq x y z
N HIS A 1 -22.38 -2.68 -0.77
CA HIS A 1 -22.90 -1.32 -1.05
C HIS A 1 -21.99 -0.39 -0.27
N LYS A 2 -21.20 0.47 -0.93
CA LYS A 2 -20.28 1.38 -0.23
C LYS A 2 -21.08 2.53 0.38
N ASN A 3 -20.82 2.88 1.62
CA ASN A 3 -21.42 4.06 2.27
C ASN A 3 -20.75 5.35 1.75
N LEU A 4 -21.43 6.50 1.81
CA LEU A 4 -20.89 7.79 1.31
C LEU A 4 -19.50 8.11 1.88
N THR A 5 -19.25 7.75 3.14
CA THR A 5 -17.97 7.91 3.82
C THR A 5 -16.89 6.97 3.27
N GLU A 6 -17.24 5.72 2.97
CA GLU A 6 -16.33 4.74 2.36
C GLU A 6 -15.94 5.16 0.94
N GLU A 7 -16.88 5.70 0.18
CA GLU A 7 -16.61 6.26 -1.15
C GLU A 7 -15.67 7.47 -1.09
N MET A 8 -15.88 8.35 -0.10
CA MET A 8 -14.98 9.48 0.17
C MET A 8 -13.56 9.03 0.55
N PHE A 9 -13.43 8.04 1.44
CA PHE A 9 -12.12 7.49 1.80
C PHE A 9 -11.44 6.78 0.62
N GLY A 10 -12.19 6.02 -0.18
CA GLY A 10 -11.67 5.39 -1.40
C GLY A 10 -11.13 6.41 -2.41
N MET A 11 -11.74 7.60 -2.50
CA MET A 11 -11.22 8.70 -3.34
C MET A 11 -10.00 9.41 -2.74
N MET A 12 -9.92 9.55 -1.41
CA MET A 12 -8.80 10.21 -0.73
C MET A 12 -7.55 9.33 -0.62
N LEU A 13 -7.74 8.01 -0.54
CA LEU A 13 -6.62 7.08 -0.41
C LEU A 13 -5.82 7.00 -1.73
N PRO A 14 -4.48 6.99 -1.64
CA PRO A 14 -3.64 6.90 -2.82
C PRO A 14 -3.83 5.54 -3.51
N ASN A 15 -4.36 5.57 -4.73
CA ASN A 15 -4.55 4.39 -5.55
C ASN A 15 -3.23 3.95 -6.20
N GLY A 16 -2.55 2.99 -5.56
CA GLY A 16 -1.34 2.32 -6.03
C GLY A 16 -0.05 2.81 -5.37
N MET A 17 0.93 1.90 -5.33
CA MET A 17 2.21 2.09 -4.62
C MET A 17 3.00 3.34 -5.07
N GLY A 18 2.92 3.70 -6.36
CA GLY A 18 3.62 4.86 -6.92
C GLY A 18 3.02 6.24 -6.57
N LYS A 19 1.82 6.27 -5.95
CA LYS A 19 1.10 7.49 -5.56
C LYS A 19 1.17 7.80 -4.06
N LEU A 20 1.93 7.01 -3.30
CA LEU A 20 2.13 7.25 -1.88
C LEU A 20 2.87 8.59 -1.66
N PRO A 21 2.32 9.51 -0.85
CA PRO A 21 3.00 10.75 -0.51
C PRO A 21 4.21 10.48 0.39
N LEU A 22 5.18 11.39 0.40
CA LEU A 22 6.23 11.35 1.41
C LEU A 22 5.63 11.68 2.77
N SER A 23 6.10 11.00 3.81
CA SER A 23 5.67 11.26 5.19
C SER A 23 5.97 12.69 5.64
N LYS A 24 7.05 13.29 5.14
CA LYS A 24 7.44 14.71 5.31
C LYS A 24 8.15 15.20 4.04
N MET A 25 8.23 16.53 3.87
CA MET A 25 8.88 17.20 2.72
C MET A 25 8.18 16.97 1.37
N GLN A 26 6.85 17.02 1.35
CA GLN A 26 6.09 16.89 0.10
C GLN A 26 6.42 18.00 -0.91
N MET A 27 6.74 19.22 -0.45
CA MET A 27 7.16 20.38 -1.27
C MET A 27 6.30 20.60 -2.53
N GLY A 28 4.98 20.49 -2.39
CA GLY A 28 4.04 20.61 -3.52
C GLY A 28 4.19 19.54 -4.60
N GLY A 29 4.78 18.38 -4.28
CA GLY A 29 5.06 17.30 -5.22
C GLY A 29 6.53 17.21 -5.66
N MET A 30 7.37 18.21 -5.35
CA MET A 30 8.79 18.17 -5.70
C MET A 30 9.59 17.15 -4.91
N GLY A 31 9.25 16.94 -3.63
CA GLY A 31 9.94 15.98 -2.76
C GLY A 31 9.90 14.54 -3.29
N PRO A 32 8.72 13.99 -3.62
CA PRO A 32 8.61 12.67 -4.22
C PRO A 32 9.42 12.51 -5.51
N ILE A 33 9.48 13.56 -6.36
CA ILE A 33 10.24 13.54 -7.61
C ILE A 33 11.74 13.43 -7.32
N MET A 34 12.25 14.23 -6.38
CA MET A 34 13.66 14.17 -5.98
C MET A 34 14.02 12.82 -5.37
N LEU A 35 13.17 12.27 -4.50
CA LEU A 35 13.41 10.95 -3.92
C LEU A 35 13.46 9.86 -5.00
N LYS A 36 12.50 9.86 -5.94
CA LYS A 36 12.49 8.90 -7.06
C LYS A 36 13.78 8.98 -7.88
N LYS A 37 14.30 10.19 -8.10
CA LYS A 37 15.58 10.39 -8.79
C LYS A 37 16.75 9.77 -8.02
N ILE A 38 16.85 10.02 -6.70
CA ILE A 38 17.91 9.44 -5.86
C ILE A 38 17.83 7.90 -5.85
N ILE A 39 16.64 7.33 -5.73
CA ILE A 39 16.44 5.86 -5.78
C ILE A 39 16.95 5.29 -7.10
N ALA A 40 16.63 5.93 -8.23
CA ALA A 40 17.08 5.51 -9.55
C ALA A 40 18.61 5.65 -9.71
N ASP A 41 19.19 6.75 -9.23
CA ASP A 41 20.64 7.02 -9.32
C ASP A 41 21.46 6.02 -8.48
N HIS A 42 20.92 5.54 -7.36
CA HIS A 42 21.56 4.56 -6.47
C HIS A 42 21.19 3.10 -6.76
N ASN A 43 20.49 2.85 -7.88
CA ASN A 43 20.06 1.53 -8.34
C ASN A 43 19.34 0.71 -7.25
N VAL A 44 18.55 1.40 -6.43
CA VAL A 44 17.73 0.78 -5.40
C VAL A 44 16.53 0.12 -6.08
N LYS A 45 16.18 -1.09 -5.64
CA LYS A 45 15.04 -1.84 -6.17
C LYS A 45 13.74 -1.03 -6.08
N SER A 46 12.88 -1.16 -7.09
CA SER A 46 11.56 -0.53 -7.05
C SER A 46 10.70 -1.13 -5.93
N LEU A 47 9.64 -0.44 -5.51
CA LEU A 47 8.72 -0.97 -4.50
C LEU A 47 8.15 -2.34 -4.94
N GLU A 48 7.78 -2.48 -6.21
CA GLU A 48 7.27 -3.73 -6.78
C GLU A 48 8.30 -4.86 -6.68
N GLN A 49 9.57 -4.56 -6.96
CA GLN A 49 10.66 -5.53 -6.82
C GLN A 49 10.90 -5.91 -5.36
N LEU A 50 10.79 -4.96 -4.43
CA LEU A 50 10.88 -5.24 -2.99
C LEU A 50 9.73 -6.12 -2.50
N PHE A 51 8.52 -5.95 -3.04
CA PHE A 51 7.39 -6.84 -2.75
C PHE A 51 7.62 -8.26 -3.29
N ALA A 52 8.17 -8.39 -4.51
CA ALA A 52 8.52 -9.68 -5.06
C ALA A 52 9.61 -10.37 -4.23
N ASP A 53 10.70 -9.66 -3.89
CA ASP A 53 11.74 -10.18 -3.01
C ASP A 53 11.18 -10.61 -1.63
N ALA A 54 10.26 -9.83 -1.07
CA ALA A 54 9.62 -10.16 0.20
C ALA A 54 8.76 -11.43 0.10
N ALA A 55 8.05 -11.62 -1.01
CA ALA A 55 7.32 -12.86 -1.29
C ALA A 55 8.28 -14.05 -1.39
N ASP A 56 9.38 -13.92 -2.13
CA ASP A 56 10.41 -14.95 -2.26
C ASP A 56 11.08 -15.28 -0.92
N ALA A 57 11.19 -14.30 -0.03
CA ALA A 57 11.68 -14.46 1.34
C ALA A 57 10.65 -15.07 2.31
N GLY A 58 9.42 -15.34 1.87
CA GLY A 58 8.35 -15.93 2.68
C GLY A 58 7.70 -14.96 3.69
N VAL A 59 7.78 -13.65 3.44
CA VAL A 59 7.11 -12.65 4.28
C VAL A 59 5.59 -12.81 4.16
N ARG A 60 4.88 -12.76 5.29
CA ARG A 60 3.41 -12.80 5.33
C ARG A 60 2.83 -11.41 5.50
N ILE A 61 1.79 -11.10 4.74
CA ILE A 61 1.04 -9.83 4.84
C ILE A 61 -0.32 -10.11 5.47
N HIS A 62 -0.51 -9.62 6.69
CA HIS A 62 -1.77 -9.72 7.42
C HIS A 62 -2.58 -8.44 7.25
N VAL A 63 -3.76 -8.53 6.64
CA VAL A 63 -4.67 -7.40 6.45
C VAL A 63 -5.66 -7.33 7.60
N CYS A 64 -5.70 -6.23 8.33
CA CYS A 64 -6.62 -6.05 9.45
C CYS A 64 -8.06 -5.86 8.97
N THR A 65 -8.97 -6.78 9.32
CA THR A 65 -10.40 -6.71 8.95
C THR A 65 -11.04 -5.40 9.41
N MET A 66 -10.78 -4.97 10.66
CA MET A 66 -11.32 -3.72 11.19
C MET A 66 -10.85 -2.50 10.38
N SER A 67 -9.59 -2.49 9.94
CA SER A 67 -9.07 -1.41 9.11
C SER A 67 -9.70 -1.41 7.71
N MET A 68 -9.97 -2.58 7.12
CA MET A 68 -10.67 -2.68 5.84
C MET A 68 -12.10 -2.14 5.92
N GLU A 69 -12.84 -2.51 6.97
CA GLU A 69 -14.22 -2.05 7.19
C GLU A 69 -14.29 -0.53 7.38
N LEU A 70 -13.42 0.03 8.22
CA LEU A 70 -13.39 1.47 8.48
C LEU A 70 -13.03 2.30 7.24
N MET A 71 -12.18 1.77 6.36
CA MET A 71 -11.75 2.47 5.14
C MET A 71 -12.59 2.12 3.91
N GLY A 72 -13.52 1.16 4.02
CA GLY A 72 -14.36 0.72 2.89
C GLY A 72 -13.59 0.00 1.78
N ILE A 73 -12.48 -0.67 2.13
CA ILE A 73 -11.64 -1.41 1.18
C ILE A 73 -12.19 -2.84 1.06
N HIS A 74 -12.53 -3.27 -0.14
CA HIS A 74 -12.97 -4.64 -0.38
C HIS A 74 -11.82 -5.58 -0.75
N LYS A 75 -12.04 -6.89 -0.61
CA LYS A 75 -11.00 -7.90 -0.84
C LYS A 75 -10.49 -7.90 -2.29
N GLU A 76 -11.36 -7.54 -3.21
CA GLU A 76 -11.08 -7.47 -4.66
C GLU A 76 -10.17 -6.27 -5.00
N GLU A 77 -10.02 -5.31 -4.09
CA GLU A 77 -9.17 -4.12 -4.24
C GLU A 77 -7.77 -4.34 -3.65
N LEU A 78 -7.52 -5.50 -3.02
CA LEU A 78 -6.22 -5.84 -2.46
C LEU A 78 -5.24 -6.24 -3.56
N ILE A 79 -3.95 -5.99 -3.30
CA ILE A 79 -2.88 -6.43 -4.19
C ILE A 79 -2.81 -7.97 -4.23
N ASP A 80 -2.46 -8.50 -5.38
CA ASP A 80 -2.14 -9.92 -5.51
C ASP A 80 -0.77 -10.20 -4.88
N TYR A 81 -0.78 -10.90 -3.75
CA TYR A 81 0.44 -11.24 -3.01
C TYR A 81 0.35 -12.68 -2.47
N PRO A 82 1.33 -13.56 -2.78
CA PRO A 82 1.22 -15.01 -2.52
C PRO A 82 0.99 -15.42 -1.07
N HIS A 83 1.42 -14.61 -0.11
CA HIS A 83 1.35 -14.88 1.33
C HIS A 83 0.50 -13.85 2.07
N LEU A 84 -0.59 -13.40 1.43
CA LEU A 84 -1.54 -12.45 2.02
C LEU A 84 -2.70 -13.19 2.66
N ASP A 85 -2.99 -12.83 3.91
CA ASP A 85 -4.18 -13.27 4.63
C ASP A 85 -4.89 -12.09 5.28
N ILE A 86 -6.17 -12.28 5.58
CA ILE A 86 -6.99 -11.27 6.24
C ILE A 86 -7.12 -11.70 7.69
N ASN A 87 -6.55 -10.91 8.58
CA ASN A 87 -6.57 -11.13 10.02
C ASN A 87 -8.02 -11.01 10.51
N THR A 88 -8.65 -12.15 10.74
CA THR A 88 -10.00 -12.29 11.31
C THR A 88 -10.03 -12.18 12.83
N GLY A 89 -8.97 -11.70 13.47
CA GLY A 89 -8.91 -11.59 14.92
C GLY A 89 -8.70 -12.93 15.65
N ASN A 90 -8.12 -13.94 14.99
CA ASN A 90 -7.63 -15.14 15.65
C ASN A 90 -6.13 -15.33 15.35
N PRO A 91 -5.27 -15.53 16.36
CA PRO A 91 -3.83 -15.74 16.16
C PRO A 91 -3.45 -17.16 15.71
N ASP A 92 -4.41 -17.98 15.26
CA ASP A 92 -4.19 -19.35 14.80
C ASP A 92 -4.33 -19.49 13.29
#